data_AF-A0A9J6G8Q2-F1
#
_entry.id   AF-A0A9J6G8Q2-F1
#
_cell.length_a   1.000
_cell.length_b   1.000
_cell.length_c   1.000
_cell.angle_alpha   90.00
_cell.angle_beta   90.00
_cell.angle_gamma   90.00
#
_symmetry.space_group_name_H-M   'P 1'
#
loop_
_entity.id
_entity.type
_entity.pdbx_description
1 polymer ?
#
loop_
_entity_poly.entity_id
_entity_poly.type
_entity_poly.pdbx_seq_one_letter_code
_entity_poly.pdbx_strand_id
1 'polypeptide(L)'
;MVTSTTRDTCPDLTFTKNVTQVSWENTGENLGSDRHILISSIEKTATKRKIRTNKITDWDSVRKDRSTEREPIRDIQEWTMQLILDVKMHRTGIGCTEDFPQVLNDYSICGMHAGA
;
A
#
# COMPACT_ATOMS: atom_id res chain seq x y z
N MET A 1 -25.49 -34.12 -3.02
CA MET A 1 -25.39 -32.69 -2.67
C MET A 1 -24.01 -32.22 -3.06
N VAL A 2 -23.91 -31.24 -3.95
CA VAL A 2 -22.62 -30.63 -4.29
C VAL A 2 -22.58 -29.30 -3.53
N THR A 3 -21.82 -29.24 -2.44
CA THR A 3 -21.55 -27.98 -1.76
C THR A 3 -20.55 -27.22 -2.62
N SER A 4 -20.98 -26.08 -3.17
CA SER A 4 -20.09 -25.12 -3.83
C SER A 4 -19.18 -24.52 -2.75
N THR A 5 -18.11 -25.24 -2.42
CA THR A 5 -16.96 -24.65 -1.75
C THR A 5 -16.21 -23.89 -2.82
N THR A 6 -16.54 -22.61 -3.02
CA THR A 6 -15.62 -21.69 -3.66
C THR A 6 -14.36 -21.72 -2.79
N ARG A 7 -13.37 -22.52 -3.18
CA ARG A 7 -12.08 -22.60 -2.51
C ARG A 7 -11.56 -21.17 -2.50
N ASP A 8 -11.25 -20.61 -1.34
CA ASP A 8 -10.72 -19.26 -1.27
C ASP A 8 -9.41 -19.23 -2.07
N THR A 9 -9.47 -18.66 -3.28
CA THR A 9 -8.35 -18.56 -4.22
C THR A 9 -7.79 -17.15 -4.19
N CYS A 10 -7.69 -16.52 -3.01
CA CYS A 10 -6.98 -15.28 -2.82
C CYS A 10 -5.55 -15.56 -2.32
N PRO A 11 -4.65 -16.16 -3.13
CA PRO A 11 -3.27 -16.37 -2.69
C PRO A 11 -2.59 -15.02 -2.52
N ASP A 12 -1.72 -14.92 -1.53
CA ASP A 12 -0.79 -13.80 -1.45
C ASP A 12 0.23 -13.93 -2.59
N LEU A 13 0.36 -12.86 -3.39
CA LEU A 13 1.23 -12.82 -4.57
C LEU A 13 2.29 -11.73 -4.42
N THR A 14 3.54 -12.10 -4.69
CA THR A 14 4.63 -11.13 -4.85
C THR A 14 5.01 -11.03 -6.32
N PHE A 15 4.82 -9.85 -6.91
CA PHE A 15 5.23 -9.58 -8.29
C PHE A 15 6.60 -8.89 -8.31
N THR A 16 7.48 -9.34 -9.18
CA THR A 16 8.79 -8.72 -9.41
C THR A 16 8.90 -8.27 -10.86
N LYS A 17 9.69 -7.23 -11.11
CA LYS A 17 9.95 -6.70 -12.45
C LYS A 17 11.42 -6.34 -12.58
N ASN A 18 12.07 -6.81 -13.65
CA ASN A 18 13.48 -6.55 -13.94
C ASN A 18 14.45 -7.02 -12.83
N VAL A 19 14.11 -8.11 -12.14
CA VAL A 19 14.97 -8.74 -11.12
C VAL A 19 15.16 -10.20 -11.49
N THR A 20 16.41 -10.66 -11.52
CA THR A 20 16.78 -12.02 -11.94
C THR A 20 16.98 -12.99 -10.79
N GLN A 21 17.33 -12.48 -9.60
CA GLN A 21 17.62 -13.29 -8.41
C GLN A 21 16.60 -12.99 -7.31
N VAL A 22 15.50 -13.75 -7.32
CA VAL A 22 14.42 -13.67 -6.35
C VAL A 22 14.18 -15.06 -5.78
N SER A 23 14.11 -15.17 -4.47
CA SER A 23 13.54 -16.32 -3.79
C SER A 23 12.35 -15.89 -2.93
N TRP A 24 11.46 -16.83 -2.63
CA TRP A 24 10.35 -16.60 -1.74
C TRP A 24 10.13 -17.83 -0.85
N GLU A 25 9.58 -17.60 0.33
CA GLU A 25 9.15 -18.66 1.25
C GLU A 25 7.87 -18.24 1.99
N ASN A 26 7.07 -19.22 2.37
CA ASN A 26 5.97 -19.06 3.31
C ASN A 26 6.49 -19.44 4.70
N THR A 27 6.40 -18.52 5.66
CA THR A 27 6.97 -18.74 7.00
C THR A 27 6.16 -19.71 7.84
N GLY A 28 4.91 -19.99 7.48
CA GLY A 28 3.98 -20.73 8.33
C GLY A 28 3.52 -19.95 9.56
N GLU A 29 3.95 -18.71 9.73
CA GLU A 29 3.51 -17.83 10.81
C GLU A 29 2.37 -16.92 10.34
N ASN A 30 1.32 -16.77 11.14
CA ASN A 30 0.17 -15.93 10.80
C ASN A 30 -0.07 -14.78 11.79
N LEU A 31 0.59 -14.78 12.95
CA LEU A 31 0.43 -13.77 14.02
C LEU A 31 -1.05 -13.47 14.37
N GLY A 32 -1.92 -14.48 14.27
CA GLY A 32 -3.36 -14.33 14.53
C GLY A 32 -4.20 -13.87 13.33
N SER A 33 -3.60 -13.72 12.15
CA SER A 33 -4.28 -13.55 10.86
C SER A 33 -4.79 -14.89 10.30
N ASP A 34 -5.70 -14.83 9.33
CA ASP A 34 -6.14 -15.97 8.52
C ASP A 34 -5.14 -16.32 7.38
N ARG A 35 -4.11 -15.51 7.19
CA ARG A 35 -3.04 -15.69 6.19
C ARG A 35 -1.65 -15.82 6.82
N HIS A 36 -0.77 -16.52 6.12
CA HIS A 36 0.62 -16.70 6.54
C HIS A 36 1.50 -15.59 5.96
N ILE A 37 2.54 -15.22 6.70
CA ILE A 37 3.55 -14.26 6.26
C ILE A 37 4.37 -14.90 5.13
N LEU A 38 4.54 -14.15 4.04
CA LEU A 38 5.45 -14.51 2.96
C LEU A 38 6.69 -13.63 3.05
N ILE A 39 7.86 -14.24 2.89
CA ILE A 39 9.14 -13.54 2.77
C ILE A 39 9.61 -13.68 1.32
N SER A 40 9.98 -12.56 0.70
CA SER A 40 10.64 -12.55 -0.61
C SER A 40 12.01 -11.90 -0.47
N SER A 41 13.04 -12.64 -0.87
CA SER A 41 14.44 -12.21 -0.82
C SER A 41 14.91 -11.83 -2.21
N ILE A 42 15.50 -10.64 -2.34
CA ILE A 42 15.99 -10.10 -3.60
C ILE A 42 17.46 -9.77 -3.46
N GLU A 43 18.30 -10.42 -4.25
CA GLU A 43 19.71 -10.06 -4.35
C GLU A 43 19.85 -8.81 -5.20
N LYS A 44 20.51 -7.77 -4.65
CA LYS A 44 20.82 -6.55 -5.39
C LYS A 44 22.20 -6.03 -5.02
N THR A 45 22.88 -5.43 -5.99
CA THR A 45 24.08 -4.63 -5.73
C THR A 45 23.71 -3.43 -4.86
N ALA A 46 24.52 -3.16 -3.83
CA ALA A 46 24.28 -2.10 -2.87
C ALA A 46 24.07 -0.75 -3.57
N THR A 47 22.81 -0.30 -3.61
CA THR A 47 22.43 1.04 -4.08
C THR A 47 22.19 1.89 -2.85
N LYS A 48 22.74 3.11 -2.79
CA LYS A 48 22.43 4.06 -1.71
C LYS A 48 20.92 4.30 -1.67
N ARG A 49 20.26 3.83 -0.61
CA ARG A 49 18.82 3.99 -0.43
C ARG A 49 18.54 5.49 -0.23
N LYS A 50 17.76 6.10 -1.10
CA LYS A 50 17.27 7.47 -0.87
C LYS A 50 16.28 7.41 0.29
N ILE A 51 16.68 7.91 1.46
CA ILE A 51 15.78 8.10 2.59
C ILE A 51 14.82 9.24 2.21
N ARG A 52 13.54 8.93 2.07
CA ARG A 52 12.47 9.89 1.75
C ARG A 52 11.51 9.97 2.94
N THR A 53 10.74 11.05 3.02
CA THR A 53 9.66 11.19 4.00
C THR A 53 8.50 10.27 3.64
N ASN A 54 8.05 9.44 4.58
CA ASN A 54 6.80 8.69 4.46
C ASN A 54 5.62 9.62 4.72
N LYS A 55 4.47 9.33 4.10
CA LYS A 55 3.22 10.07 4.36
C LYS A 55 2.25 9.12 5.04
N ILE A 56 1.81 9.46 6.24
CA ILE A 56 0.76 8.72 6.96
C ILE A 56 -0.47 9.61 7.05
N THR A 57 -1.63 9.01 6.78
CA THR A 57 -2.92 9.69 6.91
C THR A 57 -3.55 9.25 8.23
N ASP A 58 -3.97 10.20 9.04
CA ASP A 58 -4.80 9.93 10.22
C ASP A 58 -6.24 9.66 9.79
N TRP A 59 -6.57 8.38 9.63
CA TRP A 59 -7.90 7.96 9.21
C TRP A 59 -8.99 8.20 10.25
N ASP A 60 -8.64 8.28 11.54
CA ASP A 60 -9.60 8.57 12.60
C ASP A 60 -10.06 10.01 12.52
N SER A 61 -9.12 10.94 12.32
CA SER A 61 -9.44 12.34 12.07
C SER A 61 -10.24 12.54 10.78
N VAL A 62 -9.85 11.88 9.67
CA VAL A 62 -10.63 11.91 8.41
C VAL A 62 -12.07 11.43 8.64
N ARG A 63 -12.25 10.33 9.37
CA ARG A 63 -13.60 9.79 9.66
C ARG A 63 -14.40 10.72 10.56
N LYS A 64 -13.76 11.31 11.58
CA LYS A 64 -14.42 12.27 12.49
C LYS A 64 -14.92 13.49 11.73
N ASP A 65 -14.10 14.08 10.86
CA ASP A 65 -14.47 15.27 10.08
C ASP A 65 -15.53 14.98 9.01
N ARG A 66 -15.73 13.70 8.67
CA ARG A 66 -16.76 13.20 7.75
C ARG A 66 -17.93 12.51 8.46
N SER A 67 -17.97 12.51 9.80
CA SER A 67 -18.99 11.80 10.58
C SER A 67 -20.33 12.51 10.67
N THR A 68 -20.37 13.81 10.40
CA THR A 68 -21.61 14.58 10.25
C THR A 68 -22.30 14.25 8.94
N GLU A 69 -23.62 14.07 8.97
CA GLU A 69 -24.45 13.83 7.78
C GLU A 69 -24.18 14.89 6.72
N ARG A 70 -23.44 14.52 5.68
CA ARG A 70 -23.29 15.34 4.48
C ARG A 70 -24.51 15.11 3.60
N GLU A 71 -24.91 16.18 2.92
CA GLU A 71 -25.89 16.14 1.83
C GLU A 71 -25.67 14.91 0.91
N PRO A 72 -26.74 14.33 0.34
CA PRO A 72 -26.62 13.21 -0.57
C PRO A 72 -25.65 13.55 -1.71
N ILE A 73 -24.85 12.56 -2.13
CA ILE A 73 -23.86 12.72 -3.21
C ILE A 73 -24.60 13.07 -4.50
N ARG A 74 -24.43 14.30 -5.00
CA ARG A 74 -25.07 14.79 -6.24
C ARG A 74 -24.17 14.62 -7.45
N ASP A 75 -22.85 14.68 -7.25
CA ASP A 75 -21.82 14.54 -8.28
C ASP A 75 -20.64 13.72 -7.72
N ILE A 76 -20.27 12.65 -8.44
CA ILE A 76 -19.20 11.73 -8.01
C ILE A 76 -17.80 12.34 -8.14
N GLN A 77 -17.57 13.19 -9.15
CA GLN A 77 -16.27 13.81 -9.37
C GLN A 77 -16.00 14.86 -8.29
N GLU A 78 -17.00 15.70 -8.01
CA GLU A 78 -16.91 16.70 -6.95
C GLU A 78 -16.68 16.04 -5.59
N TRP A 79 -17.48 15.02 -5.27
CA TRP A 79 -17.34 14.26 -4.04
C TRP A 79 -15.96 13.59 -3.93
N THR A 80 -15.44 13.03 -5.01
CA THR A 80 -14.11 12.41 -5.04
C THR A 80 -13.02 13.45 -4.81
N MET A 81 -13.13 14.62 -5.42
CA MET A 81 -12.17 15.71 -5.24
C MET A 81 -12.18 16.21 -3.79
N GLN A 82 -13.36 16.37 -3.18
CA GLN A 82 -13.48 16.70 -1.75
C GLN A 82 -12.85 15.63 -0.86
N LEU A 83 -13.08 14.34 -1.14
CA LEU A 83 -12.46 13.24 -0.40
C LEU A 83 -10.93 13.26 -0.48
N ILE A 84 -10.37 13.51 -1.66
CA ILE A 84 -8.92 13.63 -1.84
C ILE A 84 -8.36 14.80 -1.03
N LEU A 85 -9.08 15.94 -0.98
CA LEU A 85 -8.68 17.10 -0.19
C LEU A 85 -8.73 16.80 1.31
N ASP A 86 -9.83 16.21 1.80
CA ASP A 86 -9.97 15.79 3.20
C ASP A 86 -8.80 14.89 3.61
N VAL A 87 -8.50 13.85 2.81
CA VAL A 87 -7.37 12.93 3.07
C VAL A 87 -6.02 13.65 3.06
N LYS A 88 -5.83 14.65 2.20
CA LYS A 88 -4.58 15.44 2.16
C LYS A 88 -4.41 16.30 3.41
N MET A 89 -5.48 16.83 3.99
CA MET A 89 -5.43 17.68 5.19
C MET A 89 -4.94 16.93 6.42
N HIS A 90 -5.29 15.64 6.54
CA HIS A 90 -4.89 14.78 7.65
C HIS A 90 -3.61 13.97 7.37
N ARG A 91 -2.82 14.40 6.37
CA ARG A 91 -1.60 13.71 5.97
C ARG A 91 -0.38 14.36 6.62
N THR A 92 0.33 13.57 7.43
CA THR A 92 1.55 14.00 8.10
C THR A 92 2.77 13.32 7.47
N GLY A 93 3.86 14.08 7.32
CA GLY A 93 5.15 13.55 6.91
C GLY A 93 5.89 12.96 8.11
N ILE A 94 6.32 11.71 7.99
CA ILE A 94 7.15 11.04 9.00
C ILE A 94 8.54 10.83 8.40
N GLY A 95 9.56 11.33 9.10
CA GLY A 95 10.95 11.11 8.74
C GLY A 95 11.26 9.62 8.76
N CYS A 96 11.85 9.11 7.67
CA CYS A 96 12.36 7.75 7.65
C CYS A 96 13.81 7.77 8.16
N THR A 97 14.19 6.73 8.88
CA THR A 97 15.58 6.48 9.30
C THR A 97 16.10 5.24 8.57
N GLU A 98 17.35 4.85 8.83
CA GLU A 98 17.87 3.58 8.32
C GLU A 98 17.15 2.38 8.92
N ASP A 99 16.79 2.44 10.20
CA ASP A 99 16.03 1.41 10.92
C ASP A 99 14.55 1.35 10.50
N PHE A 100 13.98 2.49 10.13
CA PHE A 100 12.59 2.63 9.68
C PHE A 100 12.54 3.24 8.28
N PRO A 101 12.94 2.47 7.26
CA PRO A 101 13.04 3.00 5.93
C PRO A 101 11.66 3.16 5.28
N GLN A 102 11.61 3.92 4.19
CA GLN A 102 10.38 4.19 3.46
C GLN A 102 9.58 2.91 3.14
N VAL A 103 8.29 2.89 3.50
CA VAL A 103 7.32 1.88 3.08
C VAL A 103 6.62 2.48 1.86
N LEU A 104 6.86 1.90 0.68
CA LEU A 104 6.29 2.38 -0.58
C LEU A 104 4.79 2.03 -0.65
N ASN A 105 3.93 2.91 -0.15
CA ASN A 105 2.48 2.83 -0.38
C ASN A 105 2.00 3.68 -1.57
N ASP A 106 2.91 4.31 -2.31
CA ASP A 106 2.54 5.11 -3.48
C ASP A 106 2.54 4.22 -4.74
N TYR A 107 1.36 3.94 -5.29
CA TYR A 107 1.15 3.52 -6.69
C TYR A 107 1.52 4.63 -7.70
N SER A 108 2.57 5.40 -7.42
CA SER A 108 3.16 6.30 -8.41
C SER A 108 4.00 5.44 -9.35
N ILE A 109 3.37 4.99 -10.43
CA ILE A 109 4.03 4.45 -11.61
C ILE A 109 5.11 5.48 -11.99
N CYS A 110 6.36 5.16 -11.69
CA CYS A 110 7.49 5.99 -12.07
C CYS A 110 7.56 5.94 -13.61
N GLY A 111 7.04 6.98 -14.25
CA GLY A 111 7.12 7.17 -15.68
C GLY A 111 8.58 7.10 -16.11
N MET A 112 8.92 6.07 -16.88
CA MET A 112 10.17 6.03 -17.62
C MET A 112 10.10 7.14 -18.65
N HIS A 113 10.89 8.21 -18.46
CA HIS A 113 11.28 9.06 -19.57
C HIS A 113 12.20 8.24 -20.47
N ALA A 114 11.66 7.85 -21.62
CA ALA A 114 12.44 7.56 -22.81
C ALA A 114 13.15 8.85 -23.23
N GLY A 115 14.44 8.74 -23.50
CA GLY A 115 15.26 9.82 -24.04
C GLY A 115 16.58 9.23 -24.50
N ALA A 116 16.80 9.31 -25.81
CA ALA A 116 17.84 8.70 -26.64
C ALA A 116 19.28 8.95 -26.19
#